data_AF-G5ADJ7-F1
#
_entry.id   AF-G5ADJ7-F1
#
_cell.length_a   1.000
_cell.length_b   1.000
_cell.length_c   1.000
_cell.angle_alpha   90.00
_cell.angle_beta   90.00
_cell.angle_gamma   90.00
#
_symmetry.space_group_name_H-M   'P 1'
#
loop_
_entity.id
_entity.type
_entity.pdbx_description
1 polymer ?
#
loop_
_entity_poly.entity_id
_entity_poly.type
_entity_poly.pdbx_seq_one_letter_code
_entity_poly.pdbx_strand_id
1 'polypeptide(L)' 'LSNAIKRAAQDIGADPTRFGTHSMRSGGATAMFTAGVDRLAIQLFGRWTSDAFERYTRMNDTVANSLARDM' A
#
# COMPACT_ATOMS: atom_id res chain seq x y z
N LEU A 1 0.08 11.78 14.03
CA LEU A 1 0.22 11.16 12.68
C LEU A 1 -1.10 11.09 11.91
N SER A 2 -2.16 10.47 12.45
CA SER A 2 -3.46 10.36 11.75
C SER A 2 -4.03 11.72 11.28
N ASN A 3 -4.02 12.76 12.12
CA ASN A 3 -4.51 14.09 11.74
C ASN A 3 -3.68 14.73 10.61
N ALA A 4 -2.35 14.52 10.60
CA ALA A 4 -1.49 15.02 9.53
C ALA A 4 -1.78 14.32 8.19
N ILE A 5 -2.02 13.00 8.22
CA ILE A 5 -2.42 12.22 7.04
C ILE A 5 -3.78 12.72 6.50
N LYS A 6 -4.75 12.94 7.39
CA LYS A 6 -6.06 13.46 7.01
C LYS A 6 -5.96 14.86 6.41
N ARG A 7 -5.11 15.72 6.96
CA ARG A 7 -4.87 17.05 6.40
C ARG A 7 -4.25 16.96 5.00
N ALA A 8 -3.22 16.15 4.83
CA ALA A 8 -2.61 15.93 3.52
C ALA A 8 -3.61 15.37 2.50
N ALA A 9 -4.50 14.46 2.91
CA ALA A 9 -5.57 13.94 2.05
C ALA A 9 -6.54 15.05 1.62
N GLN A 10 -6.94 15.92 2.55
CA GLN A 10 -7.79 17.07 2.25
C GLN A 10 -7.10 18.06 1.30
N ASP A 11 -5.81 18.32 1.48
CA ASP A 11 -5.04 19.26 0.67
C ASP A 11 -4.94 18.81 -0.81
N ILE A 12 -5.04 17.49 -1.08
CA ILE A 12 -5.10 16.93 -2.44
C ILE A 12 -6.54 16.66 -2.95
N GLY A 13 -7.56 17.12 -2.22
CA GLY A 13 -8.97 16.93 -2.59
C GLY A 13 -9.53 15.53 -2.37
N ALA A 14 -8.82 14.67 -1.62
CA ALA A 14 -9.30 13.33 -1.27
C ALA A 14 -10.14 13.36 0.02
N ASP A 15 -11.07 12.41 0.17
CA ASP A 15 -11.90 12.28 1.37
C ASP A 15 -11.05 11.84 2.58
N PRO A 16 -10.79 12.72 3.57
CA PRO A 16 -9.90 12.43 4.70
C PRO A 16 -10.42 11.32 5.61
N THR A 17 -11.71 10.97 5.56
CA THR A 17 -12.25 9.87 6.37
C THR A 17 -11.73 8.51 5.93
N ARG A 18 -11.26 8.41 4.68
CA ARG A 18 -10.68 7.20 4.08
C ARG A 18 -9.20 7.03 4.39
N PHE A 19 -8.55 8.03 4.97
CA PHE A 19 -7.11 8.03 5.22
C PHE A 19 -6.76 8.04 6.71
N GLY A 20 -5.78 7.22 7.07
CA GLY A 20 -5.22 7.12 8.40
C GLY A 20 -3.98 6.24 8.41
N THR A 21 -3.41 6.02 9.59
CA THR A 21 -2.18 5.20 9.71
C THR A 21 -2.36 3.78 9.18
N HIS A 22 -3.53 3.18 9.41
CA HIS A 22 -3.84 1.83 8.91
C HIS A 22 -3.95 1.80 7.38
N SER A 23 -4.64 2.77 6.76
CA SER A 23 -4.76 2.82 5.30
C SER A 23 -3.41 3.05 4.63
N MET A 24 -2.54 3.88 5.23
CA MET A 24 -1.17 4.10 4.75
C MET A 24 -0.34 2.82 4.78
N ARG A 25 -0.50 1.97 5.81
CA ARG A 25 0.18 0.68 5.88
C ARG A 25 -0.22 -0.23 4.72
N SER A 26 -1.52 -0.37 4.47
CA SER A 26 -2.04 -1.20 3.38
C SER A 26 -1.68 -0.64 1.99
N GLY A 27 -1.79 0.69 1.84
CA GLY A 27 -1.42 1.39 0.62
C GLY A 27 0.07 1.28 0.29
N GLY A 28 0.93 1.43 1.29
CA GLY A 28 2.39 1.25 1.15
C GLY A 28 2.76 -0.17 0.73
N ALA A 29 2.13 -1.19 1.33
CA ALA A 29 2.30 -2.59 0.93
C ALA A 29 1.95 -2.79 -0.55
N THR A 30 0.77 -2.29 -0.94
CA THR A 30 0.27 -2.39 -2.31
C THR A 30 1.20 -1.67 -3.29
N ALA A 31 1.65 -0.46 -2.96
CA ALA A 31 2.53 0.33 -3.81
C ALA A 31 3.89 -0.35 -4.05
N MET A 32 4.49 -0.95 -3.02
CA MET A 32 5.74 -1.70 -3.17
C MET A 32 5.53 -2.97 -3.99
N PHE A 33 4.44 -3.70 -3.74
CA PHE A 33 4.10 -4.89 -4.53
C PHE A 33 3.93 -4.58 -6.01
N THR A 34 3.21 -3.49 -6.34
CA THR A 34 3.05 -3.03 -7.73
C THR A 34 4.34 -2.56 -8.39
N ALA A 35 5.31 -2.14 -7.59
CA ALA A 35 6.63 -1.73 -8.07
C ALA A 35 7.58 -2.92 -8.23
N GLY A 36 7.12 -4.15 -8.04
CA GLY A 36 7.95 -5.36 -8.14
C GLY A 36 8.97 -5.49 -7.01
N VAL A 37 8.78 -4.78 -5.90
CA VAL A 37 9.69 -4.88 -4.74
C VAL A 37 9.62 -6.29 -4.17
N ASP A 38 10.78 -6.83 -3.82
CA ASP A 38 10.89 -8.18 -3.25
C ASP A 38 9.99 -8.37 -2.02
N ARG A 39 9.41 -9.57 -1.93
CA ARG A 39 8.48 -9.96 -0.87
C ARG A 39 9.06 -9.78 0.53
N LEU A 40 10.32 -10.19 0.76
CA LEU A 40 10.98 -10.07 2.05
C LEU A 40 11.27 -8.60 2.40
N ALA A 41 11.59 -7.78 1.41
CA ALA A 41 11.76 -6.35 1.60
C ALA A 41 10.45 -5.67 2.02
N ILE A 42 9.31 -6.02 1.40
CA ILE A 42 7.98 -5.53 1.81
C ILE A 42 7.65 -5.98 3.23
N GLN A 43 7.92 -7.26 3.55
CA GLN A 43 7.70 -7.83 4.87
C GLN A 43 8.50 -7.09 5.96
N LEU A 44 9.78 -6.85 5.70
CA LEU A 44 10.69 -6.12 6.58
C LEU A 44 10.24 -4.67 6.76
N PHE A 45 9.89 -3.99 5.66
CA PHE A 45 9.43 -2.60 5.70
C PHE A 45 8.18 -2.43 6.55
N GLY A 46 7.20 -3.32 6.39
CA GLY A 46 5.98 -3.30 7.19
C GLY A 46 6.14 -3.84 8.61
N ARG A 47 7.29 -4.41 8.98
CA ARG A 47 7.53 -5.09 10.26
C ARG A 47 6.50 -6.20 10.49
N TRP A 48 6.19 -6.98 9.46
CA TRP A 48 5.30 -8.12 9.56
C TRP A 48 6.09 -9.38 9.93
N THR A 49 5.63 -10.10 10.93
CA THR A 49 6.25 -11.36 11.37
C THR A 49 5.85 -12.54 10.49
N SER A 50 4.76 -12.42 9.73
CA SER A 50 4.27 -13.43 8.80
C SER A 50 3.93 -12.84 7.44
N ASP A 51 3.54 -13.71 6.52
CA ASP A 51 2.96 -13.42 5.21
C ASP A 51 1.59 -12.71 5.26
N ALA A 52 1.06 -12.38 6.44
CA ALA A 52 -0.23 -11.69 6.60
C ALA A 52 -0.30 -10.35 5.85
N PHE A 53 0.85 -9.80 5.46
CA PHE A 53 0.93 -8.61 4.65
C PHE A 53 0.40 -8.76 3.22
N GLU A 54 0.46 -9.97 2.66
CA GLU A 54 -0.02 -10.26 1.30
C GLU A 54 -1.54 -10.00 1.18
N ARG A 55 -2.29 -10.12 2.28
CA ARG A 55 -3.72 -9.74 2.31
C ARG A 55 -3.95 -8.24 2.18
N TYR A 56 -2.94 -7.42 2.45
CA TYR A 56 -3.02 -5.97 2.31
C TYR A 56 -2.60 -5.49 0.92
N THR A 57 -1.90 -6.30 0.13
CA THR A 57 -1.58 -5.99 -1.27
C THR A 57 -2.82 -6.24 -2.10
N ARG A 58 -3.57 -5.18 -2.42
CA ARG A 58 -4.77 -5.31 -3.26
C ARG A 58 -4.35 -5.45 -4.71
N MET A 59 -4.67 -6.58 -5.33
CA MET A 59 -4.66 -6.70 -6.78
C MET A 59 -5.74 -5.78 -7.35
N ASN A 60 -5.33 -4.82 -8.16
CA ASN A 60 -6.21 -4.00 -8.99
C ASN A 60 -5.77 -4.18 -10.45
N ASP A 61 -6.56 -3.69 -11.39
CA ASP A 61 -6.27 -3.85 -12.83
C ASP A 61 -4.88 -3.31 -13.19
N THR A 62 -4.39 -2.27 -12.49
CA THR A 62 -3.04 -1.75 -12.68
C THR A 62 -1.97 -2.78 -12.32
N VAL A 63 -2.12 -3.47 -11.19
CA VAL A 63 -1.22 -4.54 -10.71
C VAL A 63 -1.26 -5.75 -11.66
N ALA A 64 -2.46 -6.16 -12.07
CA ALA A 64 -2.62 -7.29 -12.97
C ALA A 64 -1.95 -7.02 -14.33
N ASN A 65 -2.10 -5.80 -14.85
CA ASN A 65 -1.48 -5.39 -16.11
C ASN A 65 0.04 -5.22 -16.01
N SER A 66 0.59 -4.78 -14.87
CA SER A 66 2.06 -4.74 -14.70
C SER A 66 2.65 -6.15 -14.66
N LEU A 67 2.06 -7.06 -13.88
CA LEU A 67 2.52 -8.44 -13.80
C LEU A 67 2.42 -9.15 -15.14
N ALA A 68 1.35 -8.93 -15.92
CA ALA A 68 1.19 -9.50 -17.25
C ALA A 68 2.22 -8.99 -18.28
N ARG A 69 2.86 -7.84 -18.04
CA ARG A 69 3.93 -7.30 -18.90
C ARG A 69 5.32 -7.85 -18.56
N ASP A 70 5.51 -8.23 -17.31
CA ASP A 70 6.80 -8.71 -16.79
C ASP A 70 6.93 -10.25 -16.87
N MET A 71 5.86 -10.95 -17.29
CA MET A 71 5.85 -12.38 -17.66
C MET A 71 6.16 -12.59 -19.14
#